data_AF-A0A5C5XM98-F1
#
_entry.id   AF-A0A5C5XM98-F1
#
_cell.length_a   1.000
_cell.length_b   1.000
_cell.length_c   1.000
_cell.angle_alpha   90.00
_cell.angle_beta   90.00
_cell.angle_gamma   90.00
#
_symmetry.space_group_name_H-M   'P 1'
#
loop_
_entity.id
_entity.type
_entity.pdbx_description
1 polymer ?
#
loop_
_entity_poly.entity_id
_entity_poly.type
_entity_poly.pdbx_seq_one_letter_code
_entity_poly.pdbx_strand_id
1 'polypeptide(L)'
;MLELRGQSDAVQFDRLLDDLLGPDRDANIFEPFEAKPEANEVDQSLEQKLRLLEYDLLKSIEIESARVERQPTSENYDLHIILRPGSIRWSEFSVRLAPFNSKDMEAQPLSNEGPFVFCFENINESNLSLFLRFEIYHEGERLRQFLMKINIDGMPTSRVSRIIQSIIKDSNLFFEYLRFLLADEFDKNNVSGSDNKSGTNAKDVQIWDIQTPIFEQLLISASRRPGRLKEIDDVIRHLTQDMVDEKKVVPPEFVSFWNAFRQMVPQPQEPFST
;
A
#
# COMPACT_ATOMS: atom_id res chain seq x y z
N MET A 1 4.68 15.77 33.32
CA MET A 1 3.26 16.15 33.21
C MET A 1 3.19 17.67 33.05
N LEU A 2 2.79 18.17 31.87
CA LEU A 2 2.65 19.60 31.58
C LEU A 2 1.16 19.94 31.63
N GLU A 3 0.77 20.82 32.55
CA GLU A 3 -0.61 21.31 32.68
C GLU A 3 -0.70 22.70 32.04
N LEU A 4 -1.62 22.87 31.08
CA LEU A 4 -1.90 24.16 30.47
C LEU A 4 -2.79 24.98 31.40
N ARG A 5 -2.24 26.04 32.01
CA ARG A 5 -3.01 26.99 32.84
C ARG A 5 -3.16 28.31 32.11
N GLY A 6 -4.38 28.61 31.65
CA GLY A 6 -4.76 29.92 31.12
C GLY A 6 -5.31 30.82 32.23
N GLN A 7 -4.78 32.04 32.37
CA GLN A 7 -5.26 33.03 33.35
C GLN A 7 -6.46 33.87 32.86
N SER A 8 -6.85 33.76 31.59
CA SER A 8 -7.92 34.55 30.98
C SER A 8 -9.17 33.69 30.79
N ASP A 9 -10.35 34.25 31.10
CA ASP A 9 -11.68 33.65 30.87
C ASP A 9 -11.91 33.21 29.42
N ALA A 10 -11.20 33.80 28.45
CA ALA A 10 -11.28 33.44 27.04
C ALA A 10 -10.41 32.23 26.65
N VAL A 11 -9.52 31.77 27.54
CA VAL A 11 -8.54 30.70 27.29
C VAL A 11 -8.59 29.63 28.38
N GLN A 12 -9.75 29.50 29.05
CA GLN A 12 -9.97 28.45 30.03
C GLN A 12 -10.09 27.10 29.33
N PHE A 13 -9.40 26.11 29.91
CA PHE A 13 -9.34 24.74 29.40
C PHE A 13 -10.73 24.14 29.19
N ASP A 14 -11.67 24.42 30.10
CA ASP A 14 -13.04 23.90 30.01
C ASP A 14 -13.81 24.45 28.81
N ARG A 15 -13.61 25.73 28.44
CA ARG A 15 -14.21 26.31 27.22
C ARG A 15 -13.65 25.68 25.96
N LEU A 16 -12.34 25.44 25.92
CA LEU A 16 -11.71 24.71 24.82
C LEU A 16 -12.25 23.29 24.71
N LEU A 17 -12.50 22.62 25.84
CA LEU A 17 -13.17 21.31 25.84
C LEU A 17 -14.58 21.40 25.28
N ASP A 18 -15.38 22.37 25.73
CA ASP A 18 -16.77 22.51 25.27
C ASP A 18 -16.83 22.91 23.77
N ASP A 19 -15.88 23.69 23.26
CA ASP A 19 -15.75 24.00 21.83
C ASP A 19 -15.34 22.77 20.99
N LEU A 20 -14.46 21.91 21.53
CA LEU A 20 -13.96 20.73 20.82
C LEU A 20 -14.91 19.53 20.89
N LEU A 21 -15.63 19.39 22.00
CA LEU A 21 -16.47 18.23 22.33
C LEU A 21 -17.97 18.53 22.21
N GLY A 22 -18.34 19.80 22.07
CA GLY A 22 -19.74 20.22 22.13
C GLY A 22 -20.33 20.14 23.55
N PRO A 23 -21.57 20.63 23.72
CA PRO A 23 -22.26 20.68 25.01
C PRO A 23 -22.70 19.29 25.52
N ASP A 24 -22.76 18.29 24.64
CA ASP A 24 -23.15 16.92 24.98
C ASP A 24 -21.93 15.99 24.91
N ARG A 25 -21.34 15.74 26.08
CA ARG A 25 -20.06 15.02 26.19
C ARG A 25 -20.16 13.53 25.87
N ASP A 26 -21.38 12.98 25.77
CA ASP A 26 -21.64 11.58 25.46
C ASP A 26 -21.73 11.30 23.95
N ALA A 27 -21.83 12.34 23.11
CA ALA A 27 -21.90 12.24 21.65
C ALA A 27 -20.53 12.46 20.95
N ASN A 28 -19.43 12.26 21.67
CA ASN A 28 -18.09 12.63 21.22
C ASN A 28 -17.45 11.62 20.28
N ILE A 29 -16.72 12.15 19.29
CA ILE A 29 -15.81 11.38 18.41
C ILE A 29 -14.44 11.11 19.05
N PHE A 30 -14.18 11.67 20.23
CA PHE A 30 -12.92 11.55 20.95
C PHE A 30 -13.06 10.56 22.09
N GLU A 31 -12.14 9.59 22.16
CA GLU A 31 -12.03 8.65 23.26
C GLU A 31 -11.06 9.20 24.33
N PRO A 32 -11.34 9.02 25.63
CA PRO A 32 -10.39 9.32 26.69
C PRO A 32 -9.06 8.59 26.43
N PHE A 33 -7.98 9.35 26.31
CA PHE A 33 -6.65 8.77 26.17
C PHE A 33 -6.27 8.07 27.48
N GLU A 34 -6.39 6.75 27.52
CA GLU A 34 -5.77 5.95 28.56
C GLU A 34 -4.26 5.87 28.27
N ALA A 35 -3.49 6.65 29.04
CA ALA A 35 -2.04 6.54 29.00
C ALA A 35 -1.65 5.10 29.37
N LYS A 36 -1.15 4.34 28.38
CA LYS A 36 -0.47 3.08 28.66
C LYS A 36 0.61 3.38 29.71
N PRO A 37 0.75 2.53 30.75
CA PRO A 37 1.77 2.75 31.78
C PRO A 37 3.11 2.99 31.10
N GLU A 38 3.87 3.98 31.58
CA GLU A 38 5.21 4.25 31.07
C GLU A 38 5.97 2.92 31.05
N ALA A 39 6.42 2.53 29.85
CA ALA A 39 7.20 1.32 29.69
C ALA A 39 8.35 1.35 30.69
N ASN A 40 8.53 0.28 31.47
CA ASN A 40 9.55 0.24 32.51
C ASN A 40 10.94 0.50 31.88
N GLU A 41 11.94 0.92 32.67
CA GLU A 41 13.30 1.22 32.16
C GLU A 41 13.89 0.10 31.31
N VAL A 42 13.54 -1.16 31.61
CA VAL A 42 13.92 -2.37 30.86
C VAL A 42 13.34 -2.37 29.45
N ASP A 43 12.05 -2.06 29.30
CA ASP A 43 11.36 -2.02 28.01
C ASP A 43 11.89 -0.90 27.13
N GLN A 44 12.20 0.26 27.72
CA GLN A 44 12.80 1.39 27.00
C GLN A 44 14.21 1.05 26.49
N SER A 45 15.01 0.35 27.31
CA SER A 45 16.34 -0.14 26.92
C SER A 45 16.25 -1.16 25.77
N LEU A 46 15.30 -2.10 25.83
CA LEU A 46 15.08 -3.09 24.76
C LEU A 46 14.67 -2.40 23.45
N GLU A 47 13.71 -1.48 23.51
CA GLU A 47 13.23 -0.73 22.36
C GLU A 47 14.35 0.10 21.70
N GLN A 48 15.22 0.72 22.50
CA GLN A 48 16.41 1.42 22.01
C GLN A 48 17.37 0.45 21.30
N LYS A 49 17.66 -0.72 21.88
CA LYS A 49 18.50 -1.74 21.24
C LYS A 49 17.92 -2.21 19.90
N LEU A 50 16.62 -2.46 19.84
CA LEU A 50 15.93 -2.88 18.61
C LEU A 50 16.04 -1.81 17.51
N ARG A 51 15.86 -0.54 17.87
CA ARG A 51 15.95 0.58 16.93
C ARG A 51 17.38 0.77 16.39
N LEU A 52 18.39 0.61 17.24
CA LEU A 52 19.79 0.64 16.81
C LEU A 52 20.11 -0.51 15.86
N LEU A 53 19.69 -1.74 16.21
CA LEU A 53 19.90 -2.91 15.36
C LEU A 53 19.20 -2.76 14.00
N GLU A 54 17.97 -2.27 13.96
CA GLU A 54 17.25 -2.00 12.71
C GLU A 54 18.00 -0.99 11.84
N TYR A 55 18.47 0.12 12.42
CA TYR A 55 19.27 1.11 11.71
C TYR A 55 20.57 0.51 11.15
N ASP A 56 21.28 -0.27 11.95
CA ASP A 56 22.53 -0.91 11.55
C ASP A 56 22.31 -1.90 10.41
N LEU A 57 21.25 -2.73 10.49
CA LEU A 57 20.85 -3.66 9.43
C LEU A 57 20.53 -2.92 8.14
N LEU A 58 19.76 -1.82 8.21
CA LEU A 58 19.43 -1.01 7.04
C LEU A 58 20.65 -0.34 6.38
N LYS A 59 21.65 0.03 7.18
CA LYS A 59 22.80 0.80 6.71
C LYS A 59 23.95 -0.08 6.22
N SER A 60 24.19 -1.21 6.86
CA SER A 60 25.44 -1.97 6.67
C SER A 60 25.25 -3.30 5.95
N ILE A 61 24.02 -3.76 5.74
CA ILE A 61 23.78 -4.90 4.85
C ILE A 61 24.09 -4.48 3.41
N GLU A 62 25.03 -5.21 2.81
CA GLU A 62 25.42 -5.03 1.42
C GLU A 62 24.81 -6.17 0.59
N ILE A 63 23.96 -5.82 -0.39
CA ILE A 63 23.47 -6.79 -1.37
C ILE A 63 24.51 -6.89 -2.49
N GLU A 64 25.26 -7.99 -2.53
CA GLU A 64 26.28 -8.24 -3.54
C GLU A 64 25.64 -8.62 -4.88
N SER A 65 24.57 -9.42 -4.84
CA SER A 65 23.71 -9.66 -6.00
C SER A 65 22.30 -10.05 -5.56
N ALA A 66 21.31 -9.68 -6.34
CA ALA A 66 19.97 -10.24 -6.23
C ALA A 66 19.40 -10.40 -7.62
N ARG A 67 18.99 -11.62 -7.96
CA ARG A 67 18.49 -11.96 -9.30
C ARG A 67 17.27 -12.85 -9.22
N VAL A 68 16.39 -12.67 -10.18
CA VAL A 68 15.21 -13.49 -10.39
C VAL A 68 15.38 -14.26 -11.69
N GLU A 69 15.15 -15.57 -11.62
CA GLU A 69 15.22 -16.47 -12.78
C GLU A 69 13.89 -17.20 -12.93
N ARG A 70 13.36 -17.27 -14.16
CA ARG A 70 12.14 -18.01 -14.44
C ARG A 70 12.43 -19.51 -14.44
N GLN A 71 11.62 -20.29 -13.77
CA GLN A 71 11.76 -21.75 -13.76
C GLN A 71 11.50 -22.33 -15.16
N PRO A 72 12.27 -23.32 -15.63
CA PRO A 72 12.06 -23.93 -16.96
C PRO A 72 10.71 -24.65 -17.09
N THR A 73 10.18 -25.16 -15.98
CA THR A 73 9.03 -26.07 -15.92
C THR A 73 7.74 -25.39 -15.42
N SER A 74 7.79 -24.12 -15.03
CA SER A 74 6.68 -23.41 -14.38
C SER A 74 6.61 -21.95 -14.85
N GLU A 75 5.47 -21.29 -14.60
CA GLU A 75 5.37 -19.83 -14.70
C GLU A 75 5.96 -19.11 -13.48
N ASN A 76 6.44 -19.86 -12.49
CA ASN A 76 7.02 -19.33 -11.27
C ASN A 76 8.52 -19.01 -11.42
N TYR A 77 9.04 -18.29 -10.44
CA TYR A 77 10.37 -17.71 -10.45
C TYR A 77 11.13 -18.07 -9.17
N ASP A 78 12.44 -18.17 -9.30
CA ASP A 78 13.36 -18.37 -8.19
C ASP A 78 14.12 -17.06 -7.93
N LEU A 79 14.18 -16.67 -6.65
CA LEU A 79 14.89 -15.48 -6.20
C LEU A 79 16.18 -15.91 -5.51
N HIS A 80 17.31 -15.52 -6.10
CA HIS A 80 18.64 -15.74 -5.58
C HIS A 80 19.20 -14.43 -5.04
N ILE A 81 19.63 -14.43 -3.77
CA ILE A 81 20.19 -13.25 -3.12
C ILE A 81 21.53 -13.63 -2.51
N ILE A 82 22.57 -12.85 -2.82
CA ILE A 82 23.86 -12.88 -2.14
C ILE A 82 24.01 -11.57 -1.39
N LEU A 83 24.14 -11.64 -0.06
CA LEU A 83 24.32 -10.46 0.78
C LEU A 83 25.40 -10.66 1.83
N ARG A 84 25.97 -9.55 2.30
CA ARG A 84 26.96 -9.52 3.39
C ARG A 84 26.42 -8.65 4.54
N PRO A 85 26.44 -9.12 5.80
CA PRO A 85 26.01 -8.36 6.98
C PRO A 85 26.85 -7.10 7.32
N GLY A 86 27.87 -6.77 6.52
CA GLY A 86 28.81 -5.68 6.83
C GLY A 86 29.56 -5.90 8.14
N SER A 87 29.81 -4.81 8.87
CA SER A 87 30.50 -4.83 10.18
C SER A 87 29.57 -4.99 11.39
N ILE A 88 28.29 -5.29 11.17
CA ILE A 88 27.30 -5.37 12.24
C ILE A 88 27.52 -6.66 13.04
N ARG A 89 27.34 -6.56 14.36
CA ARG A 89 27.33 -7.71 15.26
C ARG A 89 26.08 -7.66 16.13
N TRP A 90 25.24 -8.68 16.08
CA TRP A 90 24.15 -8.91 17.03
C TRP A 90 24.31 -10.27 17.71
N SER A 91 24.45 -10.30 19.03
CA SER A 91 24.62 -11.53 19.81
C SER A 91 23.41 -11.90 20.66
N GLU A 92 22.66 -10.90 21.12
CA GLU A 92 21.45 -11.08 21.94
C GLU A 92 20.20 -11.39 21.08
N PHE A 93 20.26 -11.08 19.79
CA PHE A 93 19.13 -11.19 18.87
C PHE A 93 19.38 -12.24 17.79
N SER A 94 18.31 -12.77 17.22
CA SER A 94 18.35 -13.56 16.00
C SER A 94 17.66 -12.78 14.89
N VAL A 95 18.33 -12.63 13.75
CA VAL A 95 17.79 -11.95 12.57
C VAL A 95 17.43 -13.00 11.52
N ARG A 96 16.27 -12.86 10.89
CA ARG A 96 15.85 -13.69 9.76
C ARG A 96 15.40 -12.83 8.59
N LEU A 97 15.45 -13.41 7.40
CA LEU A 97 15.14 -12.74 6.15
C LEU A 97 14.24 -13.62 5.27
N ALA A 98 13.24 -13.00 4.66
CA ALA A 98 12.37 -13.60 3.64
C ALA A 98 11.97 -12.55 2.60
N PRO A 99 11.49 -12.95 1.40
CA PRO A 99 10.80 -12.05 0.50
C PRO A 99 9.49 -11.54 1.14
N PHE A 100 9.10 -10.30 0.85
CA PHE A 100 7.95 -9.67 1.53
C PHE A 100 6.60 -10.34 1.27
N ASN A 101 6.28 -10.63 0.00
CA ASN A 101 4.96 -11.07 -0.44
C ASN A 101 4.80 -12.61 -0.46
N SER A 102 5.78 -13.36 0.03
CA SER A 102 5.71 -14.81 0.13
C SER A 102 5.22 -15.22 1.53
N LYS A 103 3.90 -15.35 1.68
CA LYS A 103 3.26 -15.75 2.95
C LYS A 103 3.64 -17.18 3.38
N ASP A 104 3.87 -18.05 2.40
CA ASP A 104 4.17 -19.47 2.64
C ASP A 104 5.68 -19.74 2.76
N MET A 105 6.53 -18.71 2.63
CA MET A 105 7.97 -18.86 2.78
C MET A 105 8.43 -18.52 4.18
N GLU A 106 9.14 -19.47 4.78
CA GLU A 106 9.81 -19.26 6.06
C GLU A 106 11.01 -18.31 5.90
N ALA A 107 11.19 -17.44 6.90
CA ALA A 107 12.35 -16.57 6.97
C ALA A 107 13.59 -17.39 7.33
N GLN A 108 14.64 -17.25 6.52
CA GLN A 108 15.92 -17.93 6.69
C GLN A 108 16.82 -17.14 7.64
N PRO A 109 17.57 -17.80 8.54
CA PRO A 109 18.39 -17.12 9.54
C PRO A 109 19.58 -16.41 8.89
N LEU A 110 19.89 -15.22 9.42
CA LEU A 110 21.05 -14.42 9.08
C LEU A 110 22.03 -14.43 10.25
N SER A 111 23.30 -14.74 9.97
CA SER A 111 24.38 -14.68 10.97
C SER A 111 25.28 -13.46 10.72
N ASN A 112 26.19 -13.18 11.65
CA ASN A 112 27.07 -12.01 11.62
C ASN A 112 28.28 -12.17 10.66
N GLU A 113 28.52 -13.37 10.12
CA GLU A 113 29.73 -13.69 9.35
C GLU A 113 29.42 -14.37 8.02
N GLY A 114 30.11 -13.89 6.97
CA GLY A 114 30.09 -14.47 5.64
C GLY A 114 29.34 -13.63 4.61
N PRO A 115 29.46 -13.97 3.32
CA PRO A 115 28.36 -13.80 2.39
C PRO A 115 27.31 -14.88 2.64
N PHE A 116 26.03 -14.51 2.64
CA PHE A 116 24.91 -15.43 2.72
C PHE A 116 24.28 -15.56 1.36
N VAL A 117 24.08 -16.80 0.93
CA VAL A 117 23.38 -17.13 -0.31
C VAL A 117 22.01 -17.66 0.06
N PHE A 118 20.98 -16.90 -0.28
CA PHE A 118 19.58 -17.28 -0.10
C PHE A 118 19.00 -17.71 -1.45
N CYS A 119 18.28 -18.82 -1.44
CA CYS A 119 17.50 -19.29 -2.58
C CYS A 119 16.05 -19.45 -2.12
N PHE A 120 15.16 -18.68 -2.75
CA PHE A 120 13.73 -18.72 -2.51
C PHE A 120 13.04 -19.18 -3.79
N GLU A 121 12.59 -20.43 -3.79
CA GLU A 121 12.09 -21.08 -5.00
C GLU A 121 10.58 -20.94 -5.17
N ASN A 122 10.09 -21.10 -6.40
CA ASN A 122 8.68 -21.26 -6.71
C ASN A 122 7.80 -20.06 -6.31
N ILE A 123 8.31 -18.85 -6.51
CA ILE A 123 7.57 -17.60 -6.26
C ILE A 123 6.71 -17.26 -7.48
N ASN A 124 5.41 -17.10 -7.26
CA ASN A 124 4.50 -16.59 -8.30
C ASN A 124 4.93 -15.18 -8.72
N GLU A 125 4.84 -14.86 -10.02
CA GLU A 125 5.19 -13.54 -10.56
C GLU A 125 4.57 -12.37 -9.77
N SER A 126 3.27 -12.48 -9.43
CA SER A 126 2.54 -11.45 -8.68
C SER A 126 3.06 -11.26 -7.24
N ASN A 127 3.73 -12.26 -6.68
CA ASN A 127 4.34 -12.22 -5.35
C ASN A 127 5.82 -11.77 -5.38
N LEU A 128 6.42 -11.57 -6.55
CA LEU A 128 7.75 -10.97 -6.64
C LEU A 128 7.70 -9.51 -6.18
N SER A 129 8.67 -9.14 -5.35
CA SER A 129 8.76 -7.81 -4.74
C SER A 129 10.22 -7.39 -4.61
N LEU A 130 10.46 -6.09 -4.75
CA LEU A 130 11.76 -5.47 -4.46
C LEU A 130 12.03 -5.33 -2.96
N PHE A 131 11.10 -5.77 -2.11
CA PHE A 131 11.21 -5.66 -0.66
C PHE A 131 11.53 -7.02 -0.02
N LEU A 132 12.56 -7.02 0.80
CA LEU A 132 12.86 -8.09 1.73
C LEU A 132 12.29 -7.76 3.10
N ARG A 133 11.74 -8.76 3.75
CA ARG A 133 11.25 -8.72 5.13
C ARG A 133 12.35 -9.21 6.05
N PHE A 134 12.76 -8.35 6.96
CA PHE A 134 13.65 -8.68 8.05
C PHE A 134 12.86 -8.84 9.33
N GLU A 135 13.21 -9.85 10.11
CA GLU A 135 12.55 -10.20 11.36
C GLU A 135 13.60 -10.33 12.46
N ILE A 136 13.39 -9.65 13.58
CA ILE A 136 14.26 -9.68 14.75
C ILE A 136 13.56 -10.46 15.87
N TYR A 137 14.24 -11.48 16.38
CA TYR A 137 13.77 -12.36 17.44
C TYR A 137 14.65 -12.25 18.68
N HIS A 138 14.04 -12.44 19.85
CA HIS A 138 14.70 -12.61 21.14
C HIS A 138 14.02 -13.75 21.89
N GLU A 139 14.79 -14.71 22.40
CA GLU A 139 14.25 -15.87 23.16
C GLU A 139 13.11 -16.65 22.46
N GLY A 140 13.06 -16.60 21.12
CA GLY A 140 12.05 -17.29 20.30
C GLY A 140 10.82 -16.43 19.96
N GLU A 141 10.66 -15.26 20.57
CA GLU A 141 9.58 -14.31 20.23
C GLU A 141 10.03 -13.30 19.18
N ARG A 142 9.15 -12.98 18.23
CA ARG A 142 9.39 -11.97 17.20
C ARG A 142 9.14 -10.58 17.79
N LEU A 143 10.21 -9.83 18.04
CA LEU A 143 10.12 -8.49 18.62
C LEU A 143 9.88 -7.40 17.58
N ARG A 144 10.43 -7.55 16.36
CA ARG A 144 10.35 -6.52 15.33
C ARG A 144 10.35 -7.11 13.92
N GLN A 145 9.68 -6.41 13.01
CA GLN A 145 9.67 -6.70 11.58
C GLN A 145 9.79 -5.39 10.81
N PHE A 146 10.66 -5.34 9.81
CA PHE A 146 10.80 -4.19 8.91
C PHE A 146 11.08 -4.64 7.48
N LEU A 147 10.94 -3.71 6.53
CA LEU A 147 11.16 -3.97 5.11
C LEU A 147 12.40 -3.23 4.61
N MET A 148 13.20 -3.89 3.79
CA MET A 148 14.32 -3.29 3.08
C MET A 148 14.08 -3.39 1.59
N LYS A 149 14.12 -2.26 0.89
CA LYS A 149 14.08 -2.24 -0.57
C LYS A 149 15.47 -2.61 -1.11
N ILE A 150 15.50 -3.53 -2.07
CA ILE A 150 16.71 -3.93 -2.79
C ILE A 150 16.51 -3.78 -4.29
N ASN A 151 17.62 -3.71 -5.03
CA ASN A 151 17.59 -3.83 -6.48
C ASN A 151 17.67 -5.32 -6.84
N ILE A 152 16.82 -5.76 -7.77
CA ILE A 152 16.76 -7.16 -8.20
C ILE A 152 16.82 -7.18 -9.72
N ASP A 153 17.83 -7.86 -10.25
CA ASP A 153 17.99 -8.08 -11.67
C ASP A 153 17.05 -9.17 -12.18
N GLY A 154 16.56 -9.05 -13.42
CA GLY A 154 15.67 -10.06 -14.02
C GLY A 154 14.21 -9.98 -13.56
N MET A 155 13.80 -8.89 -12.89
CA MET A 155 12.38 -8.67 -12.55
C MET A 155 11.51 -8.64 -13.82
N PRO A 156 10.43 -9.45 -13.88
CA PRO A 156 9.58 -9.52 -15.06
C PRO A 156 8.78 -8.23 -15.26
N THR A 157 8.74 -7.74 -16.50
CA THR A 157 8.01 -6.51 -16.87
C THR A 157 6.49 -6.71 -16.86
N SER A 158 6.03 -7.95 -17.07
CA SER A 158 4.62 -8.38 -17.01
C SER A 158 4.06 -8.46 -15.59
N ARG A 159 4.88 -8.22 -14.55
CA ARG A 159 4.50 -8.42 -13.15
C ARG A 159 3.25 -7.64 -12.75
N VAL A 160 3.16 -6.39 -13.18
CA VAL A 160 2.00 -5.52 -12.89
C VAL A 160 0.74 -6.11 -13.53
N SER A 161 0.82 -6.55 -14.78
CA SER A 161 -0.28 -7.23 -15.47
C SER A 161 -0.72 -8.49 -14.70
N ARG A 162 0.22 -9.32 -14.26
CA ARG A 162 -0.09 -10.54 -13.48
C ARG A 162 -0.73 -10.24 -12.12
N ILE A 163 -0.35 -9.16 -11.45
CA ILE A 163 -1.02 -8.71 -10.21
C ILE A 163 -2.47 -8.30 -10.50
N ILE A 164 -2.68 -7.49 -11.54
CA ILE A 164 -4.03 -7.01 -11.90
C ILE A 164 -4.93 -8.20 -12.29
N GLN A 165 -4.40 -9.14 -13.08
CA GLN A 165 -5.11 -10.37 -13.49
C GLN A 165 -5.40 -11.31 -12.31
N SER A 166 -4.55 -11.35 -11.28
CA SER A 166 -4.80 -12.19 -10.10
C SER A 166 -5.92 -11.64 -9.20
N ILE A 167 -6.17 -10.33 -9.25
CA ILE A 167 -7.25 -9.65 -8.53
C ILE A 167 -8.55 -9.69 -9.34
N ILE A 168 -8.51 -9.33 -10.63
CA ILE A 168 -9.69 -9.20 -11.49
C ILE A 168 -9.85 -10.46 -12.34
N LYS A 169 -10.64 -11.40 -11.83
CA LYS A 169 -10.74 -12.76 -12.39
C LYS A 169 -11.88 -12.96 -13.39
N ASP A 170 -12.84 -12.03 -13.44
CA ASP A 170 -14.02 -12.11 -14.28
C ASP A 170 -14.58 -10.72 -14.61
N SER A 171 -15.59 -10.69 -15.48
CA SER A 171 -16.22 -9.46 -15.94
C SER A 171 -16.97 -8.70 -14.85
N ASN A 172 -17.49 -9.37 -13.81
CA ASN A 172 -18.16 -8.70 -12.71
C ASN A 172 -17.16 -7.92 -11.87
N LEU A 173 -16.04 -8.55 -11.50
CA LEU A 173 -14.93 -7.90 -10.80
C LEU A 173 -14.33 -6.77 -11.63
N PHE A 174 -14.28 -6.92 -12.95
CA PHE A 174 -13.84 -5.85 -13.84
C PHE A 174 -14.76 -4.61 -13.73
N PHE A 175 -16.08 -4.79 -13.81
CA PHE A 175 -17.02 -3.67 -13.69
C PHE A 175 -17.08 -3.07 -12.29
N GLU A 176 -16.89 -3.87 -11.24
CA GLU A 176 -16.78 -3.39 -9.86
C GLU A 176 -15.52 -2.53 -9.69
N TYR A 177 -14.38 -3.00 -10.20
CA TYR A 177 -13.15 -2.23 -10.17
C TYR A 177 -13.23 -0.97 -11.03
N LEU A 178 -13.88 -1.02 -12.19
CA LEU A 178 -14.14 0.15 -13.03
C LEU A 178 -14.99 1.19 -12.29
N ARG A 179 -16.06 0.77 -11.60
CA ARG A 179 -16.87 1.66 -10.76
C ARG A 179 -16.05 2.26 -9.64
N PHE A 180 -15.15 1.49 -9.03
CA PHE A 180 -14.24 1.99 -8.02
C PHE A 180 -13.30 3.08 -8.56
N LEU A 181 -12.70 2.89 -9.74
CA LEU A 181 -11.87 3.91 -10.40
C LEU A 181 -12.68 5.17 -10.78
N LEU A 182 -13.96 5.00 -11.10
CA LEU A 182 -14.84 6.09 -11.48
C LEU A 182 -15.47 6.81 -10.30
N ALA A 183 -15.56 6.14 -9.13
CA ALA A 183 -16.09 6.71 -7.92
C ALA A 183 -15.33 8.00 -7.60
N ASP A 184 -16.08 9.01 -7.17
CA ASP A 184 -15.41 10.20 -6.68
C ASP A 184 -14.63 9.88 -5.42
N GLU A 185 -13.41 10.42 -5.34
CA GLU A 185 -12.69 10.47 -4.06
C GLU A 185 -13.70 11.00 -3.05
N PHE A 186 -13.76 10.36 -1.88
CA PHE A 186 -14.54 10.86 -0.76
C PHE A 186 -14.23 12.35 -0.62
N ASP A 187 -15.11 13.22 -1.12
CA ASP A 187 -15.01 14.63 -0.89
C ASP A 187 -15.10 14.73 0.63
N LYS A 188 -13.94 14.96 1.28
CA LYS A 188 -13.83 15.12 2.74
C LYS A 188 -14.80 16.19 3.27
N ASN A 189 -15.33 17.02 2.39
CA ASN A 189 -16.33 18.04 2.66
C ASN A 189 -17.72 17.48 2.98
N ASN A 190 -18.04 16.24 2.57
CA ASN A 190 -19.34 15.61 2.84
C ASN A 190 -19.36 14.79 4.14
N VAL A 191 -18.25 14.75 4.90
CA VAL A 191 -18.23 14.19 6.27
C VAL A 191 -18.59 15.27 7.30
N SER A 192 -18.68 16.54 6.89
CA SER A 192 -19.22 17.58 7.76
C SER A 192 -20.75 17.44 7.80
N GLY A 193 -21.26 17.25 9.02
CA GLY A 193 -22.63 16.85 9.29
C GLY A 193 -23.69 17.59 8.48
N SER A 194 -24.67 16.80 8.03
CA SER A 194 -25.99 17.28 7.63
C SER A 194 -26.62 18.06 8.80
N ASP A 195 -26.32 19.35 8.88
CA ASP A 195 -27.17 20.30 9.59
C ASP A 195 -28.04 21.03 8.56
N ASN A 196 -29.32 20.68 8.63
CA ASN A 196 -30.41 21.31 7.91
C ASN A 196 -30.38 22.83 8.08
N LYS A 197 -30.27 23.57 6.96
CA LYS A 197 -31.28 24.52 6.47
C LYS A 197 -30.73 25.44 5.38
N SER A 198 -31.59 25.64 4.38
CA SER A 198 -31.65 26.76 3.43
C SER A 198 -31.24 26.40 2.01
N GLY A 199 -32.25 26.45 1.14
CA GLY A 199 -32.16 26.02 -0.25
C GLY A 199 -31.20 26.84 -1.09
N THR A 200 -30.48 26.12 -1.96
CA THR A 200 -30.20 26.48 -3.34
C THR A 200 -29.59 25.25 -4.01
N ASN A 201 -29.92 25.02 -5.28
CA ASN A 201 -29.60 23.84 -6.07
C ASN A 201 -28.09 23.56 -6.19
N ALA A 202 -27.50 22.88 -5.22
CA ALA A 202 -26.27 22.12 -5.39
C ALA A 202 -26.66 20.64 -5.39
N LYS A 203 -26.50 19.99 -6.55
CA LYS A 203 -26.67 18.54 -6.67
C LYS A 203 -25.74 17.89 -5.66
N ASP A 204 -26.32 17.28 -4.63
CA ASP A 204 -25.70 16.23 -3.84
C ASP A 204 -25.14 15.21 -4.84
N VAL A 205 -23.83 15.28 -5.09
CA VAL A 205 -23.11 14.20 -5.75
C VAL A 205 -23.02 13.12 -4.70
N GLN A 206 -24.05 12.27 -4.69
CA GLN A 206 -24.15 11.14 -3.80
C GLN A 206 -22.89 10.30 -3.94
N ILE A 207 -22.18 10.26 -2.83
CA ILE A 207 -21.12 9.33 -2.48
C ILE A 207 -21.65 7.94 -2.85
N TRP A 208 -21.12 7.38 -3.93
CA TRP A 208 -21.44 6.05 -4.45
C TRP A 208 -22.89 5.88 -4.91
N ASP A 209 -23.36 6.73 -5.82
CA ASP A 209 -24.51 6.32 -6.63
C ASP A 209 -24.11 5.20 -7.60
N ILE A 210 -24.07 3.97 -7.08
CA ILE A 210 -23.90 2.71 -7.82
C ILE A 210 -25.02 2.58 -8.88
N GLN A 211 -26.11 3.34 -8.75
CA GLN A 211 -27.20 3.39 -9.74
C GLN A 211 -26.89 4.29 -10.94
N THR A 212 -25.93 5.22 -10.84
CA THR A 212 -25.50 6.00 -12.01
C THR A 212 -24.89 5.04 -13.04
N PRO A 213 -25.41 5.00 -14.28
CA PRO A 213 -24.85 4.14 -15.34
C PRO A 213 -23.37 4.44 -15.59
N ILE A 214 -22.57 3.39 -15.81
CA ILE A 214 -21.12 3.49 -16.05
C ILE A 214 -20.78 4.48 -17.18
N PHE A 215 -21.61 4.53 -18.22
CA PHE A 215 -21.45 5.49 -19.32
C PHE A 215 -21.50 6.95 -18.86
N GLU A 216 -22.43 7.29 -17.97
CA GLU A 216 -22.56 8.66 -17.44
C GLU A 216 -21.38 9.01 -16.55
N GLN A 217 -20.94 8.07 -15.69
CA GLN A 217 -19.75 8.24 -14.87
C GLN A 217 -18.48 8.47 -15.72
N LEU A 218 -18.38 7.76 -16.85
CA LEU A 218 -17.29 7.94 -17.81
C LEU A 218 -17.33 9.30 -18.50
N LEU A 219 -18.50 9.77 -18.93
CA LEU A 219 -18.65 11.10 -19.52
C LEU A 219 -18.29 12.21 -18.52
N ILE A 220 -18.75 12.07 -17.27
CA ILE A 220 -18.42 13.01 -16.19
C ILE A 220 -16.91 13.01 -15.95
N SER A 221 -16.29 11.84 -15.87
CA SER A 221 -14.84 11.70 -15.69
C SER A 221 -14.05 12.28 -16.87
N ALA A 222 -14.48 12.03 -18.10
CA ALA A 222 -13.87 12.60 -19.30
C ALA A 222 -13.89 14.14 -19.29
N SER A 223 -15.00 14.73 -18.82
CA SER A 223 -15.15 16.19 -18.76
C SER A 223 -14.41 16.84 -17.60
N ARG A 224 -14.41 16.22 -16.41
CA ARG A 224 -13.93 16.86 -15.17
C ARG A 224 -12.60 16.34 -14.67
N ARG A 225 -12.25 15.09 -14.97
CA ARG A 225 -11.08 14.37 -14.45
C ARG A 225 -10.48 13.43 -15.51
N PRO A 226 -9.96 13.97 -16.63
CA PRO A 226 -9.51 13.15 -17.75
C PRO A 226 -8.33 12.22 -17.38
N GLY A 227 -7.59 12.52 -16.30
CA GLY A 227 -6.57 11.63 -15.74
C GLY A 227 -7.11 10.25 -15.35
N ARG A 228 -8.37 10.15 -14.88
CA ARG A 228 -9.00 8.85 -14.57
C ARG A 228 -9.16 7.96 -15.79
N LEU A 229 -9.37 8.55 -16.97
CA LEU A 229 -9.44 7.76 -18.20
C LEU A 229 -8.11 7.06 -18.50
N LYS A 230 -6.99 7.66 -18.10
CA LYS A 230 -5.67 7.02 -18.25
C LYS A 230 -5.53 5.79 -17.36
N GLU A 231 -5.94 5.90 -16.09
CA GLU A 231 -5.91 4.77 -15.15
C GLU A 231 -6.78 3.61 -15.66
N ILE A 232 -7.97 3.91 -16.17
CA ILE A 232 -8.86 2.92 -16.78
C ILE A 232 -8.21 2.29 -18.02
N ASP A 233 -7.59 3.10 -18.90
CA ASP A 233 -6.89 2.59 -20.08
C ASP A 233 -5.73 1.67 -19.71
N ASP A 234 -4.94 2.04 -18.69
CA ASP A 234 -3.82 1.24 -18.18
C ASP A 234 -4.32 -0.13 -17.68
N VAL A 235 -5.42 -0.15 -16.92
CA VAL A 235 -6.02 -1.38 -16.40
C VAL A 235 -6.55 -2.26 -17.53
N ILE A 236 -7.26 -1.69 -18.51
CA ILE A 236 -7.73 -2.45 -19.68
C ILE A 236 -6.54 -3.04 -20.44
N ARG A 237 -5.45 -2.29 -20.60
CA ARG A 237 -4.22 -2.76 -21.25
C ARG A 237 -3.61 -3.93 -20.47
N HIS A 238 -3.44 -3.81 -19.16
CA HIS A 238 -2.90 -4.88 -18.32
C HIS A 238 -3.76 -6.14 -18.30
N LEU A 239 -5.08 -5.99 -18.34
CA LEU A 239 -6.01 -7.13 -18.41
C LEU A 239 -6.04 -7.78 -19.78
N THR A 240 -5.81 -7.04 -20.86
CA THR A 240 -5.84 -7.59 -22.23
C THR A 240 -4.48 -8.07 -22.71
N GLN A 241 -3.39 -7.62 -22.09
CA GLN A 241 -2.04 -8.06 -22.37
C GLN A 241 -1.85 -9.52 -21.92
N ASP A 242 -1.28 -10.33 -22.80
CA ASP A 242 -0.93 -11.74 -22.57
C ASP A 242 -2.10 -12.70 -22.26
N MET A 243 -3.35 -12.32 -22.56
CA MET A 243 -4.48 -13.26 -22.50
C MET A 243 -4.39 -14.31 -23.60
N VAL A 244 -3.79 -15.45 -23.25
CA VAL A 244 -3.85 -16.72 -24.01
C VAL A 244 -5.15 -17.48 -23.68
N ASP A 245 -5.79 -17.16 -22.55
CA ASP A 245 -6.99 -17.86 -22.06
C ASP A 245 -8.31 -17.39 -22.71
N GLU A 246 -9.21 -18.35 -22.94
CA GLU A 246 -10.54 -18.17 -23.56
C GLU A 246 -11.50 -17.29 -22.73
N LYS A 247 -11.20 -17.08 -21.44
CA LYS A 247 -12.01 -16.23 -20.54
C LYS A 247 -11.59 -14.76 -20.65
N LYS A 248 -12.26 -14.04 -21.54
CA LYS A 248 -12.13 -12.59 -21.67
C LYS A 248 -12.70 -11.90 -20.42
N VAL A 249 -11.82 -11.51 -19.50
CA VAL A 249 -12.18 -10.73 -18.29
C VAL A 249 -12.80 -9.39 -18.68
N VAL A 250 -12.24 -8.74 -19.71
CA VAL A 250 -12.83 -7.53 -20.30
C VAL A 250 -13.77 -7.93 -21.44
N PRO A 251 -15.09 -7.63 -21.36
CA PRO A 251 -16.03 -7.95 -22.42
C PRO A 251 -15.64 -7.29 -23.77
N PRO A 252 -15.69 -8.00 -24.90
CA PRO A 252 -15.39 -7.42 -26.23
C PRO A 252 -16.23 -6.19 -26.58
N GLU A 253 -17.49 -6.18 -26.15
CA GLU A 253 -18.43 -5.08 -26.33
C GLU A 253 -17.94 -3.84 -25.57
N PHE A 254 -17.38 -4.04 -24.37
CA PHE A 254 -16.80 -2.95 -23.59
C PHE A 254 -15.53 -2.41 -24.23
N VAL A 255 -14.65 -3.26 -24.79
CA VAL A 255 -13.46 -2.80 -25.52
C VAL A 255 -13.86 -1.93 -26.72
N SER A 256 -14.88 -2.36 -27.48
CA SER A 256 -15.43 -1.60 -28.61
C SER A 256 -15.96 -0.23 -28.16
N PHE A 257 -16.69 -0.21 -27.05
CA PHE A 257 -17.20 1.00 -26.43
C PHE A 257 -16.07 1.92 -25.92
N TRP A 258 -15.04 1.37 -25.28
CA TRP A 258 -13.90 2.12 -24.75
C TRP A 258 -13.11 2.86 -25.83
N ASN A 259 -13.09 2.35 -27.06
CA ASN A 259 -12.42 3.01 -28.18
C ASN A 259 -12.95 4.43 -28.45
N ALA A 260 -14.21 4.73 -28.12
CA ALA A 260 -14.77 6.08 -28.22
C ALA A 260 -14.12 7.04 -27.22
N PHE A 261 -13.70 6.55 -26.05
CA PHE A 261 -13.07 7.33 -24.98
C PHE A 261 -11.55 7.39 -25.11
N ARG A 262 -10.91 6.40 -25.77
CA ARG A 262 -9.44 6.38 -25.94
C ARG A 262 -8.86 7.65 -26.56
N GLN A 263 -9.60 8.31 -27.44
CA GLN A 263 -9.17 9.57 -28.06
C GLN A 263 -9.11 10.74 -27.08
N MET A 264 -9.81 10.64 -25.95
CA MET A 264 -9.87 11.64 -24.89
C MET A 264 -8.88 11.37 -23.76
N VAL A 265 -8.20 10.21 -23.77
CA VAL A 265 -7.20 9.84 -22.77
C VAL A 265 -5.99 10.79 -22.90
N PRO A 266 -5.58 11.47 -21.83
CA PRO A 266 -4.40 12.31 -21.85
C PRO A 266 -3.15 11.49 -22.20
N GLN A 267 -2.39 11.97 -23.19
CA GLN A 267 -1.09 11.37 -23.50
C GLN A 267 -0.09 11.60 -22.36
N PRO A 268 0.88 10.70 -22.13
CA PRO A 268 1.94 10.95 -21.16
C PRO A 268 2.63 12.26 -21.52
N GLN A 269 2.65 13.24 -20.60
CA GLN A 269 3.57 14.36 -20.73
C GLN A 269 4.98 13.80 -20.53
N GLU A 270 5.85 13.94 -21.54
CA GLU A 270 7.26 13.62 -21.37
C GLU A 270 7.80 14.42 -20.19
N PRO A 271 8.56 13.80 -19.27
CA PRO A 271 9.19 14.54 -18.20
C PRO A 271 10.08 15.61 -18.82
N PHE A 272 9.89 16.86 -18.41
CA PHE A 272 10.73 17.98 -18.81
C PHE A 272 12.20 17.63 -18.59
N SER A 273 12.94 17.42 -19.69
CA SER A 273 14.39 17.39 -19.67
C SER A 273 14.87 18.74 -19.15
N THR A 274 15.40 18.75 -17.93
CA THR A 274 16.15 19.88 -17.36
C THR A 274 17.57 19.44 -17.15
#